data_AF-A0A6H9YI26-F1
#
_entry.id   AF-A0A6H9YI26-F1
#
_cell.length_a   1.000
_cell.length_b   1.000
_cell.length_c   1.000
_cell.angle_alpha   90.00
_cell.angle_beta   90.00
_cell.angle_gamma   90.00
#
_symmetry.space_group_name_H-M   'P 1'
#
loop_
_entity.id
_entity.type
_entity.pdbx_description
1 polymer ?
#
loop_
_entity_poly.entity_id
_entity_poly.type
_entity_poly.pdbx_seq_one_letter_code
_entity_poly.pdbx_strand_id
1 'polypeptide(L)'
;MSDVVPRPGVVVVSGVASDSHTWNLVFLQLLLEELGYEVVNLGPCVPDDVLVEECERLAPVMVVLSSVNGHGHQDGARSVRRLRASQQLVGLPIAIGGKLGIHEKDNAAHVRKLLDAGFDAVFADGDERVVDFQRFVRALPGGAPGPAVDGGVPEPAVDGGVPR
;
A
#
# COMPACT_ATOMS: atom_id res chain seq x y z
N MET A 1 18.98 -29.40 6.57
CA MET A 1 19.35 -27.98 6.56
C MET A 1 18.09 -27.24 6.20
N SER A 2 17.42 -26.65 7.18
CA SER A 2 16.15 -25.97 6.97
C SER A 2 16.41 -24.73 6.13
N ASP A 3 15.85 -24.67 4.93
CA ASP A 3 15.80 -23.46 4.13
C ASP A 3 15.05 -22.40 4.93
N VAL A 4 15.79 -21.48 5.54
CA VAL A 4 15.22 -20.27 6.11
C VAL A 4 14.80 -19.41 4.93
N VAL A 5 13.54 -19.52 4.52
CA VAL A 5 12.92 -18.53 3.65
C VAL A 5 13.08 -17.18 4.36
N PRO A 6 13.75 -16.18 3.75
CA PRO A 6 13.88 -14.87 4.36
C PRO A 6 12.49 -14.37 4.72
N ARG A 7 12.25 -14.06 5.99
CA ARG A 7 10.98 -13.44 6.38
C ARG A 7 10.90 -12.09 5.68
N PRO A 8 9.80 -11.79 4.99
CA PRO A 8 9.59 -10.46 4.46
C PRO A 8 9.68 -9.46 5.62
N GLY A 9 10.28 -8.29 5.38
CA GLY A 9 10.51 -7.30 6.43
C GLY A 9 9.23 -6.72 7.03
N VAL A 10 9.37 -5.81 7.99
CA VAL A 10 8.21 -5.15 8.62
C VAL A 10 7.62 -4.09 7.69
N VAL A 11 6.29 -4.08 7.53
CA VAL A 11 5.55 -3.02 6.86
C VAL A 11 4.76 -2.23 7.89
N VAL A 12 4.87 -0.90 7.84
CA VAL A 12 4.05 -0.01 8.66
C VAL A 12 2.80 0.40 7.90
N VAL A 13 1.62 0.17 8.49
CA VAL A 13 0.33 0.65 7.99
C VAL A 13 -0.18 1.74 8.92
N SER A 14 -0.63 2.87 8.37
CA SER A 14 -1.15 3.98 9.17
C SER A 14 -2.24 4.75 8.44
N GLY A 15 -3.20 5.26 9.21
CA GLY A 15 -4.05 6.36 8.77
C GLY A 15 -3.27 7.68 8.73
N VAL A 16 -3.91 8.72 8.20
CA VAL A 16 -3.42 10.10 8.34
C VAL A 16 -4.05 10.81 9.54
N ALA A 17 -3.43 11.88 10.02
CA ALA A 17 -3.81 12.55 11.27
C ALA A 17 -5.29 12.97 11.37
N SER A 18 -5.92 13.41 10.26
CA SER A 18 -7.33 13.81 10.27
C SER A 18 -8.32 12.67 10.00
N ASP A 19 -7.85 11.44 9.82
CA ASP A 19 -8.68 10.33 9.33
C ASP A 19 -8.92 9.26 10.40
N SER A 20 -10.17 9.17 10.87
CA SER A 20 -10.62 8.23 11.91
C SER A 20 -11.05 6.85 11.38
N HIS A 21 -10.98 6.63 10.06
CA HIS A 21 -11.44 5.37 9.48
C HIS A 21 -10.45 4.24 9.75
N THR A 22 -10.98 3.09 10.16
CA THR A 22 -10.16 1.94 10.57
C THR A 22 -10.25 0.75 9.62
N TRP A 23 -11.35 0.60 8.88
CA TRP A 23 -11.57 -0.63 8.11
C TRP A 23 -10.62 -0.74 6.90
N ASN A 24 -10.31 0.38 6.26
CA ASN A 24 -9.25 0.46 5.24
C ASN A 24 -7.89 -0.02 5.79
N LEU A 25 -7.57 0.28 7.05
CA LEU A 25 -6.31 -0.11 7.67
C LEU A 25 -6.24 -1.60 7.98
N VAL A 26 -7.31 -2.17 8.54
CA VAL A 26 -7.34 -3.62 8.81
C VAL A 26 -7.40 -4.41 7.49
N PHE A 27 -8.08 -3.91 6.45
CA PHE A 27 -8.01 -4.51 5.11
C PHE A 27 -6.58 -4.53 4.57
N LEU A 28 -5.86 -3.41 4.62
CA LEU A 28 -4.47 -3.33 4.16
C LEU A 28 -3.56 -4.26 4.97
N GLN A 29 -3.76 -4.34 6.28
CA GLN A 29 -3.03 -5.27 7.14
C GLN A 29 -3.23 -6.72 6.68
N LEU A 30 -4.48 -7.17 6.55
CA LEU A 30 -4.78 -8.55 6.12
C LEU A 30 -4.17 -8.84 4.73
N LEU A 31 -4.27 -7.88 3.80
CA LEU A 31 -3.71 -8.02 2.46
C LEU A 31 -2.18 -8.15 2.48
N LEU A 32 -1.49 -7.36 3.29
CA LEU A 32 -0.03 -7.39 3.40
C LEU A 32 0.47 -8.63 4.16
N GLU A 33 -0.26 -9.07 5.17
CA GLU A 33 -0.01 -10.33 5.89
C GLU A 33 -0.20 -11.54 4.95
N GLU A 34 -1.22 -11.53 4.08
CA GLU A 34 -1.42 -12.55 3.04
C GLU A 34 -0.26 -12.58 2.03
N LEU A 35 0.36 -11.43 1.77
CA LEU A 35 1.58 -11.32 0.96
C LEU A 35 2.87 -11.71 1.74
N GLY A 36 2.75 -12.08 3.01
CA GLY A 36 3.83 -12.63 3.83
C GLY A 36 4.57 -11.62 4.72
N TYR A 37 4.17 -10.35 4.75
CA TYR A 37 4.83 -9.33 5.57
C TYR A 37 4.39 -9.39 7.03
N GLU A 38 5.30 -9.03 7.93
CA GLU A 38 4.93 -8.63 9.29
C GLU A 38 4.39 -7.20 9.23
N VAL A 39 3.17 -6.97 9.73
CA VAL A 39 2.53 -5.66 9.65
C VAL A 39 2.43 -5.02 11.03
N VAL A 40 2.99 -3.82 11.16
CA VAL A 40 2.73 -2.94 12.30
C VAL A 40 1.70 -1.90 11.88
N ASN A 41 0.46 -2.08 12.35
CA ASN A 41 -0.63 -1.16 12.09
C ASN A 41 -0.73 -0.13 13.22
N LEU A 42 -0.35 1.12 12.94
CA LEU A 42 -0.37 2.23 13.90
C LEU A 42 -1.79 2.77 14.16
N GLY A 43 -2.76 2.37 13.34
CA GLY A 43 -4.15 2.78 13.48
C GLY A 43 -4.48 4.11 12.80
N PRO A 44 -5.69 4.66 13.08
CA PRO A 44 -6.16 5.91 12.51
C PRO A 44 -5.61 7.14 13.27
N CYS A 45 -5.80 8.34 12.70
CA CYS A 45 -5.48 9.61 13.34
C CYS A 45 -4.04 9.74 13.86
N VAL A 46 -3.07 9.05 13.24
CA VAL A 46 -1.68 9.03 13.71
C VAL A 46 -1.02 10.39 13.45
N PRO A 47 -0.46 11.06 14.47
CA PRO A 47 0.34 12.26 14.29
C PRO A 47 1.61 12.00 13.46
N ASP A 48 2.03 12.98 12.66
CA ASP A 48 3.18 12.78 11.75
C ASP A 48 4.49 12.51 12.48
N ASP A 49 4.70 13.11 13.66
CA ASP A 49 5.86 12.89 14.50
C ASP A 49 5.90 11.46 15.04
N VAL A 50 4.77 10.94 15.52
CA VAL A 50 4.62 9.53 15.93
C VAL A 50 4.90 8.60 14.75
N LEU A 51 4.38 8.90 13.56
CA LEU A 51 4.65 8.10 12.36
C LEU A 51 6.15 8.05 12.03
N VAL A 52 6.85 9.19 12.09
CA VAL A 52 8.30 9.24 11.84
C VAL A 52 9.06 8.46 12.90
N GLU A 53 8.77 8.69 14.18
CA GLU A 53 9.46 8.07 15.30
C GLU A 53 9.33 6.54 15.28
N GLU A 54 8.13 6.03 14.97
CA GLU A 54 7.87 4.60 14.82
C GLU A 54 8.59 4.01 13.60
N CYS A 55 8.64 4.73 12.47
CA CYS A 55 9.39 4.27 11.30
C CYS A 55 10.90 4.22 11.55
N GLU A 56 11.47 5.20 12.25
CA GLU A 56 12.89 5.19 12.64
C GLU A 56 13.19 4.02 13.60
N ARG A 57 12.28 3.76 14.55
CA ARG A 57 12.41 2.67 15.52
C ARG A 57 12.31 1.28 14.88
N LEU A 58 11.36 1.10 13.96
CA LEU A 58 11.04 -0.19 13.35
C LEU A 58 11.91 -0.52 12.14
N ALA A 59 12.49 0.49 11.49
CA ALA A 59 13.20 0.38 10.21
C ALA A 59 12.42 -0.49 9.19
N PRO A 60 11.16 -0.13 8.87
CA PRO A 60 10.33 -0.95 8.01
C PRO A 60 10.89 -1.00 6.59
N VAL A 61 10.49 -2.01 5.83
CA VAL A 61 10.82 -2.11 4.40
C VAL A 61 9.87 -1.27 3.53
N MET A 62 8.72 -0.85 4.08
CA MET A 62 7.74 0.00 3.40
C MET A 62 6.78 0.64 4.41
N VAL A 63 6.25 1.82 4.06
CA VAL A 63 5.12 2.47 4.73
C VAL A 63 3.93 2.57 3.77
N VAL A 64 2.75 2.20 4.25
CA VAL A 64 1.49 2.33 3.50
C VAL A 64 0.53 3.21 4.28
N LEU A 65 0.28 4.40 3.74
CA LEU A 65 -0.69 5.34 4.29
C LEU A 65 -2.06 5.13 3.64
N SER A 66 -3.11 5.21 4.45
CA SER A 66 -4.47 5.16 3.94
C SER A 66 -5.28 6.34 4.39
N SER A 67 -6.04 6.92 3.47
CA SER A 67 -7.00 7.97 3.78
C SER A 67 -8.24 7.83 2.91
N VAL A 68 -9.41 7.95 3.54
CA VAL A 68 -10.73 7.90 2.90
C VAL A 68 -11.62 9.09 3.28
N ASN A 69 -11.14 10.01 4.10
CA ASN A 69 -11.87 11.21 4.52
C ASN A 69 -11.90 12.35 3.47
N GLY A 70 -11.21 12.21 2.33
CA GLY A 70 -11.14 13.24 1.29
C GLY A 70 -10.06 14.31 1.51
N HIS A 71 -9.24 14.20 2.56
CA HIS A 71 -8.13 15.12 2.86
C HIS A 71 -6.75 14.47 2.71
N GLY A 72 -6.69 13.23 2.21
CA GLY A 72 -5.44 12.48 2.04
C GLY A 72 -4.38 13.21 1.22
N HIS A 73 -4.76 14.07 0.26
CA HIS A 73 -3.78 14.86 -0.50
C HIS A 73 -3.04 15.92 0.34
N GLN A 74 -3.68 16.47 1.37
CA GLN A 74 -3.07 17.51 2.23
C GLN A 74 -2.26 16.86 3.33
N ASP A 75 -2.90 15.95 4.07
CA ASP A 75 -2.25 15.26 5.18
C ASP A 75 -1.14 14.35 4.69
N GLY A 76 -1.39 13.55 3.65
CA GLY A 76 -0.38 12.68 3.06
C GLY A 76 0.84 13.47 2.59
N ALA A 77 0.65 14.62 1.93
CA ALA A 77 1.77 15.47 1.50
C ALA A 77 2.56 16.05 2.69
N ARG A 78 1.91 16.29 3.84
CA ARG A 78 2.60 16.71 5.08
C ARG A 78 3.40 15.54 5.66
N SER A 79 2.77 14.37 5.84
CA SER A 79 3.40 13.18 6.43
C SER A 79 4.59 12.68 5.61
N VAL A 80 4.49 12.60 4.28
CA VAL A 80 5.60 12.12 3.44
C VAL A 80 6.80 13.07 3.47
N ARG A 81 6.58 14.39 3.50
CA ARG A 81 7.67 15.36 3.63
C ARG A 81 8.39 15.23 4.97
N ARG A 82 7.66 14.90 6.04
CA ARG A 82 8.24 14.64 7.37
C ARG A 82 9.09 13.37 7.36
N LEU A 83 8.60 12.29 6.75
CA LEU A 83 9.37 11.05 6.57
C LEU A 83 10.64 11.30 5.73
N ARG A 84 10.52 12.01 4.60
CA ARG A 84 11.66 12.33 3.71
C ARG A 84 12.69 13.28 4.33
N ALA A 85 12.31 14.04 5.35
CA ALA A 85 13.25 14.89 6.08
C ALA A 85 14.19 14.09 7.00
N SER A 86 13.83 12.85 7.37
CA SER A 86 14.72 11.95 8.12
C SER A 86 15.75 11.31 7.20
N GLN A 87 17.03 11.40 7.58
CA GLN A 87 18.12 10.76 6.84
C GLN A 87 18.00 9.23 6.84
N GLN A 88 17.38 8.64 7.87
CA GLN A 88 17.20 7.19 7.96
C GLN A 88 16.09 6.70 7.01
N LEU A 89 15.13 7.55 6.68
CA LEU A 89 13.91 7.18 5.95
C LEU A 89 13.87 7.74 4.52
N VAL A 90 14.88 8.50 4.10
CA VAL A 90 14.90 9.17 2.78
C VAL A 90 14.70 8.21 1.60
N GLY A 91 15.19 6.97 1.71
CA GLY A 91 15.07 5.92 0.70
C GLY A 91 13.96 4.89 0.96
N LEU A 92 13.18 5.05 2.03
CA LEU A 92 12.10 4.11 2.40
C LEU A 92 10.99 4.13 1.33
N PRO A 93 10.54 2.98 0.80
CA PRO A 93 9.34 2.95 -0.03
C PRO A 93 8.10 3.43 0.74
N ILE A 94 7.40 4.44 0.20
CA ILE A 94 6.19 5.00 0.81
C ILE A 94 5.07 5.04 -0.24
N ALA A 95 3.95 4.39 0.07
CA ALA A 95 2.74 4.41 -0.71
C ALA A 95 1.58 5.08 0.04
N ILE A 96 0.63 5.65 -0.69
CA ILE A 96 -0.65 6.12 -0.14
C ILE A 96 -1.83 5.71 -1.03
N GLY A 97 -2.97 5.40 -0.44
CA GLY A 97 -4.18 5.11 -1.21
C GLY A 97 -5.50 5.42 -0.51
N GLY A 98 -6.58 5.36 -1.29
CA GLY A 98 -7.96 5.58 -0.86
C GLY A 98 -8.60 6.82 -1.51
N LYS A 99 -9.52 7.46 -0.80
CA LYS A 99 -10.23 8.66 -1.25
C LYS A 99 -9.44 9.91 -0.82
N LEU A 100 -8.53 10.34 -1.69
CA LEU A 100 -7.53 11.39 -1.42
C LEU A 100 -8.08 12.83 -1.56
N GLY A 101 -9.24 12.97 -2.17
CA GLY A 101 -9.96 14.22 -2.40
C GLY A 101 -11.47 14.01 -2.32
N ILE A 102 -12.23 15.11 -2.27
CA ILE A 102 -13.70 15.09 -2.26
C ILE A 102 -14.30 15.11 -3.67
N HIS A 103 -13.52 15.48 -4.68
CA HIS A 103 -13.97 15.59 -6.07
C HIS A 103 -13.09 14.73 -6.99
N GLU A 104 -13.72 13.81 -7.72
CA GLU A 104 -13.01 12.89 -8.62
C GLU A 104 -12.23 13.61 -9.72
N LYS A 105 -12.76 14.74 -10.23
CA LYS A 105 -12.09 15.57 -11.25
C LYS A 105 -10.70 16.06 -10.83
N ASP A 106 -10.44 16.13 -9.53
CA ASP A 106 -9.18 16.64 -8.96
C ASP A 106 -8.18 15.50 -8.66
N ASN A 107 -8.58 14.23 -8.82
CA ASN A 107 -7.76 13.06 -8.46
C ASN A 107 -6.41 13.05 -9.17
N ALA A 108 -6.36 13.31 -10.48
CA ALA A 108 -5.11 13.33 -11.23
C ALA A 108 -4.13 14.39 -10.69
N ALA A 109 -4.64 15.57 -10.32
CA ALA A 109 -3.85 16.63 -9.74
C ALA A 109 -3.37 16.27 -8.32
N HIS A 110 -4.21 15.61 -7.52
CA HIS A 110 -3.83 15.13 -6.20
C HIS A 110 -2.74 14.06 -6.26
N VAL A 111 -2.87 13.08 -7.16
CA VAL A 111 -1.85 12.05 -7.43
C VAL A 111 -0.52 12.71 -7.77
N ARG A 112 -0.51 13.65 -8.72
CA ARG A 112 0.72 14.33 -9.12
C ARG A 112 1.38 15.07 -7.94
N LYS A 113 0.59 15.82 -7.17
CA LYS A 113 1.09 16.55 -5.99
C LYS A 113 1.69 15.64 -4.93
N LEU A 114 1.12 14.46 -4.72
CA LEU A 114 1.61 13.49 -3.74
C LEU A 114 2.92 12.83 -4.20
N LEU A 115 3.00 12.45 -5.48
CA LEU A 115 4.26 11.97 -6.06
C LEU A 115 5.37 13.04 -5.96
N ASP A 116 5.07 14.28 -6.36
CA ASP A 116 6.01 15.41 -6.24
C ASP A 116 6.39 15.73 -4.78
N ALA A 117 5.55 15.37 -3.81
CA ALA A 117 5.85 15.53 -2.38
C ALA A 117 6.79 14.45 -1.83
N GLY A 118 6.94 13.32 -2.53
CA GLY A 118 7.91 12.26 -2.19
C GLY A 118 7.33 10.86 -1.99
N PHE A 119 6.06 10.61 -2.34
CA PHE A 119 5.52 9.25 -2.42
C PHE A 119 6.09 8.50 -3.63
N ASP A 120 6.35 7.22 -3.46
CA ASP A 120 6.80 6.34 -4.54
C ASP A 120 5.62 5.80 -5.35
N ALA A 121 4.46 5.65 -4.71
CA ALA A 121 3.22 5.23 -5.35
C ALA A 121 1.98 5.85 -4.72
N VAL A 122 0.97 6.15 -5.54
CA VAL A 122 -0.30 6.73 -5.12
C VAL A 122 -1.44 5.96 -5.78
N PHE A 123 -2.31 5.37 -4.97
CA PHE A 123 -3.47 4.57 -5.40
C PHE A 123 -4.77 5.30 -5.07
N ALA A 124 -5.10 6.29 -5.90
CA ALA A 124 -6.38 6.99 -5.81
C ALA A 124 -7.56 6.08 -6.18
N ASP A 125 -8.77 6.47 -5.76
CA ASP A 125 -10.02 5.73 -5.97
C ASP A 125 -10.18 5.19 -7.41
N GLY A 126 -10.67 3.94 -7.54
CA GLY A 126 -10.76 3.20 -8.80
C GLY A 126 -10.76 1.66 -8.64
N ASP A 127 -11.19 0.95 -9.69
CA ASP A 127 -11.46 -0.50 -9.64
C ASP A 127 -10.20 -1.37 -9.57
N GLU A 128 -9.09 -0.95 -10.21
CA GLU A 128 -7.85 -1.75 -10.31
C GLU A 128 -6.86 -1.52 -9.16
N ARG A 129 -7.22 -0.67 -8.19
CA ARG A 129 -6.30 -0.17 -7.14
C ARG A 129 -5.61 -1.28 -6.34
N VAL A 130 -6.31 -2.38 -6.05
CA VAL A 130 -5.75 -3.51 -5.28
C VAL A 130 -4.73 -4.27 -6.11
N VAL A 131 -5.02 -4.48 -7.40
CA VAL A 131 -4.13 -5.17 -8.32
C VAL A 131 -2.85 -4.36 -8.53
N ASP A 132 -2.98 -3.05 -8.72
CA ASP A 132 -1.82 -2.17 -8.89
C ASP A 132 -0.99 -2.06 -7.60
N PHE A 133 -1.64 -2.03 -6.44
CA PHE A 133 -0.95 -2.08 -5.16
C PHE A 133 -0.16 -3.39 -4.99
N GLN A 134 -0.77 -4.55 -5.30
CA GLN A 134 -0.07 -5.83 -5.27
C GLN A 134 1.13 -5.88 -6.23
N ARG A 135 1.00 -5.29 -7.43
CA ARG A 135 2.11 -5.15 -8.39
C ARG A 135 3.25 -4.31 -7.81
N PHE A 136 2.93 -3.17 -7.20
CA PHE A 136 3.92 -2.32 -6.54
C PHE A 136 4.66 -3.07 -5.43
N VAL A 137 3.94 -3.74 -4.54
CA VAL A 137 4.55 -4.52 -3.43
C VAL A 137 5.49 -5.61 -3.96
N ARG A 138 5.09 -6.34 -5.02
CA ARG A 138 5.92 -7.39 -5.64
C ARG A 138 7.17 -6.85 -6.36
N ALA A 139 7.16 -5.58 -6.76
CA ALA A 139 8.31 -4.95 -7.43
C ALA A 139 9.37 -4.44 -6.44
N LEU A 140 9.08 -4.39 -5.14
CA LEU A 140 10.04 -3.93 -4.14
C LEU A 140 11.18 -4.95 -3.94
N PRO A 141 12.42 -4.49 -3.70
CA PRO A 141 13.52 -5.38 -3.35
C PRO A 141 13.18 -6.20 -2.10
N GLY A 142 13.15 -7.53 -2.22
CA GLY A 142 12.72 -8.43 -1.13
C GLY A 142 11.22 -8.74 -1.09
N GLY A 143 10.46 -8.36 -2.13
CA GLY A 143 9.09 -8.80 -2.32
C GLY A 143 8.99 -10.33 -2.28
N ALA A 144 8.17 -10.86 -1.38
CA ALA A 144 7.91 -12.30 -1.33
C ALA A 144 7.41 -12.77 -2.70
N PRO A 145 7.92 -13.89 -3.25
CA PRO A 145 7.30 -14.49 -4.42
C PRO A 145 5.86 -14.85 -4.02
N GLY A 146 4.89 -14.17 -4.63
CA GLY A 146 3.48 -14.50 -4.42
C GLY A 146 3.23 -15.98 -4.74
N PRO A 147 2.16 -16.58 -4.20
CA PRO A 147 1.84 -17.97 -4.52
C PRO A 147 1.80 -18.13 -6.04
N ALA A 148 2.48 -19.16 -6.54
CA ALA A 148 2.42 -19.51 -7.95
C ALA A 148 0.94 -19.68 -8.31
N VAL A 149 0.43 -18.80 -9.17
CA VAL A 149 -0.85 -19.03 -9.81
C VAL A 149 -0.67 -20.31 -10.62
N ASP A 150 -1.27 -21.40 -10.14
CA ASP A 150 -1.37 -22.62 -10.93
C ASP A 150 -2.16 -22.25 -12.18
N GLY A 151 -1.43 -22.10 -13.28
CA GLY A 151 -1.97 -21.84 -14.60
C GLY A 151 -2.72 -23.07 -15.03
N GLY A 152 -3.93 -23.25 -14.50
CA GLY A 152 -4.91 -24.18 -15.01
C GLY A 152 -5.12 -23.87 -16.48
N VAL A 153 -4.58 -24.72 -17.34
CA VAL A 153 -4.85 -24.73 -18.76
C VAL A 153 -6.37 -24.77 -18.91
N PRO A 154 -7.01 -23.85 -19.65
CA PRO A 154 -8.43 -23.96 -19.89
C PRO A 154 -8.68 -25.24 -20.71
N GLU A 155 -9.53 -26.13 -20.19
CA GLU A 155 -9.97 -27.31 -20.91
C GLU A 155 -10.55 -26.90 -22.28
N PRO A 156 -10.27 -27.64 -23.36
CA PRO A 156 -10.81 -27.33 -24.66
C PRO A 156 -12.33 -27.47 -24.64
N ALA A 157 -13.01 -26.45 -25.17
CA ALA A 157 -14.45 -26.43 -25.34
C ALA A 157 -14.95 -27.68 -26.08
N VAL A 158 -15.84 -28.42 -25.43
CA VAL A 158 -16.52 -29.57 -26.04
C VAL A 158 -17.53 -29.04 -27.05
N ASP A 159 -17.29 -29.32 -28.33
CA ASP A 159 -18.18 -28.98 -29.44
C ASP A 159 -19.52 -29.72 -29.26
N GLY A 160 -20.57 -28.97 -28.94
CA GLY A 160 -21.93 -29.45 -28.77
C GLY A 160 -22.52 -29.82 -30.13
N GLY A 161 -22.35 -31.08 -30.53
CA GLY A 161 -23.02 -31.65 -31.69
C GLY A 161 -24.54 -31.51 -31.58
N VAL A 162 -25.13 -30.77 -32.51
CA VAL A 162 -26.58 -30.66 -32.73
C VAL A 162 -27.09 -31.98 -33.31
N PRO A 163 -28.09 -32.66 -32.71
CA PRO A 163 -28.74 -33.78 -33.37
C PRO A 163 -29.77 -33.29 -34.39
N ARG A 164 -29.82 -33.96 -35.55
CA ARG A 164 -30.89 -33.85 -36.55
C ARG A 164 -32.07 -34.73 -36.18
#